data_AF-A0A917GGQ1-F1
#
_entry.id   AF-A0A917GGQ1-F1
#
_cell.length_a   1.000
_cell.length_b   1.000
_cell.length_c   1.000
_cell.angle_alpha   90.00
_cell.angle_beta   90.00
_cell.angle_gamma   90.00
#
_symmetry.space_group_name_H-M   'P 1'
#
loop_
_entity.id
_entity.type
_entity.pdbx_description
1 polymer ?
#
loop_
_entity_poly.entity_id
_entity_poly.type
_entity_poly.pdbx_seq_one_letter_code
_entity_poly.pdbx_strand_id
1 'polypeptide(L)'
;MGGGGSIQGMITSLNNNKKLLRSKRFFKKERTFMSLKKEYFKAAQGELNFKEASKEDLLRIRVKIVKKRKKENLAIVISALIVISIFSYFAFILVEKHNLSSKNLQLREFRKKEIKFLALIDDGDEWFKKGKWQHSIYFYEEAKVIFPKNYDINYRLIRTYSFQCENQYKNCHTAKELLDQLFLIFPNKEKELSEIKKQLIYEY
;
A
#
# COMPACT_ATOMS: atom_id res chain seq x y z
N MET A 1 28.98 67.66 16.98
CA MET A 1 27.95 66.75 16.41
C MET A 1 27.75 67.09 14.93
N GLY A 2 28.61 66.58 14.04
CA GLY A 2 28.49 66.78 12.59
C GLY A 2 28.50 65.42 11.92
N GLY A 3 27.36 65.00 11.36
CA GLY A 3 27.23 63.65 10.75
C GLY A 3 25.80 63.16 10.61
N GLY A 4 24.84 63.74 11.34
CA GLY A 4 23.42 63.36 11.21
C GLY A 4 22.83 63.64 9.83
N GLY A 5 23.26 64.73 9.17
CA GLY A 5 22.76 65.11 7.84
C GLY A 5 23.23 64.19 6.70
N SER A 6 24.48 63.73 6.74
CA SER A 6 25.04 62.86 5.69
C SER A 6 24.45 61.45 5.75
N ILE A 7 24.25 60.91 6.95
CA ILE A 7 23.59 59.62 7.17
C ILE A 7 22.12 59.69 6.73
N GLN A 8 21.42 60.78 7.07
CA GLN A 8 20.04 60.99 6.65
C GLN A 8 19.91 61.10 5.12
N GLY A 9 20.83 61.81 4.46
CA GLY A 9 20.88 61.89 3.00
C GLY A 9 21.09 60.52 2.35
N MET A 10 21.99 59.71 2.91
CA MET A 10 22.28 58.37 2.41
C MET A 10 21.08 57.42 2.56
N ILE A 11 20.39 57.44 3.70
CA ILE A 11 19.16 56.69 3.94
C ILE A 11 18.06 57.11 2.95
N THR A 12 17.93 58.41 2.70
CA THR A 12 16.91 58.96 1.79
C THR A 12 17.17 58.53 0.35
N SER A 13 18.41 58.61 -0.13
CA SER A 13 18.82 58.14 -1.46
C SER A 13 18.61 56.63 -1.62
N LEU A 14 18.98 55.84 -0.62
CA LEU A 14 18.80 54.38 -0.65
C LEU A 14 17.32 53.98 -0.67
N ASN A 15 16.47 54.70 0.06
CA ASN A 15 15.02 54.50 0.03
C ASN A 15 14.40 54.90 -1.30
N ASN A 16 14.85 55.99 -1.92
CA ASN A 16 14.39 56.39 -3.24
C ASN A 16 14.79 55.39 -4.32
N ASN A 17 16.02 54.85 -4.27
CA ASN A 17 16.46 53.78 -5.16
C ASN A 17 15.67 52.48 -4.94
N LYS A 18 15.39 52.09 -3.69
CA LYS A 18 14.55 50.93 -3.37
C LYS A 18 13.13 51.05 -3.90
N LYS A 19 12.56 52.26 -3.96
CA LYS A 19 11.22 52.50 -4.55
C LYS A 19 11.17 52.26 -6.06
N LEU A 20 12.31 52.38 -6.76
CA LEU A 20 12.41 52.12 -8.20
C LEU A 20 12.54 50.62 -8.53
N LEU A 21 12.94 49.79 -7.56
CA LEU A 21 13.06 48.35 -7.74
C LEU A 21 11.68 47.67 -7.65
N ARG A 22 11.41 46.73 -8.57
CA ARG A 22 10.15 45.99 -8.63
C ARG A 22 9.95 45.15 -7.36
N SER A 23 8.97 45.49 -6.54
CA SER A 23 8.62 44.76 -5.31
C SER A 23 7.95 43.42 -5.64
N LYS A 24 8.59 42.30 -5.24
CA LYS A 24 8.05 40.92 -5.37
C LYS A 24 7.10 40.53 -4.22
N ARG A 25 6.32 41.47 -3.67
CA ARG A 25 5.38 41.15 -2.58
C ARG A 25 4.06 40.64 -3.13
N PHE A 26 3.72 39.39 -2.80
CA PHE A 26 2.51 38.68 -3.27
C PHE A 26 1.17 39.35 -2.90
N PHE A 27 1.13 40.24 -1.89
CA PHE A 27 -0.12 40.79 -1.32
C PHE A 27 -0.33 42.31 -1.49
N LYS A 28 0.54 43.03 -2.20
CA LYS A 28 0.28 44.42 -2.59
C LYS A 28 0.31 44.54 -4.09
N LYS A 29 -0.72 45.15 -4.68
CA LYS A 29 -0.86 45.40 -6.12
C LYS A 29 0.45 45.98 -6.65
N GLU A 30 1.13 45.26 -7.54
CA GLU A 30 2.40 45.70 -8.13
C GLU A 30 2.24 47.14 -8.64
N ARG A 31 3.22 48.02 -8.34
CA ARG A 31 3.36 49.27 -9.09
C ARG A 31 3.80 48.91 -10.50
N THR A 32 2.85 48.61 -11.36
CA THR A 32 3.10 48.38 -12.79
C THR A 32 3.79 49.60 -13.40
N PHE A 33 4.60 49.40 -14.43
CA PHE A 33 5.24 50.49 -15.19
C PHE A 33 4.27 51.62 -15.52
N MET A 34 3.01 51.27 -15.83
CA MET A 34 1.94 52.21 -16.16
C MET A 34 1.50 53.08 -14.97
N SER A 35 1.42 52.52 -13.75
CA SER A 35 1.06 53.29 -12.55
C SER A 35 2.18 54.22 -12.10
N LEU A 36 3.44 53.77 -12.19
CA LEU A 36 4.61 54.60 -11.94
C LEU A 36 4.69 55.76 -12.94
N LYS A 37 4.55 55.48 -14.24
CA LYS A 37 4.54 56.51 -15.28
C LYS A 37 3.43 57.53 -15.00
N LYS A 38 2.22 57.09 -14.65
CA LYS A 38 1.11 58.00 -14.31
C LYS A 38 1.44 58.90 -13.10
N GLU A 39 2.05 58.37 -12.05
CA GLU A 39 2.49 59.16 -10.88
C GLU A 39 3.58 60.18 -11.24
N TYR A 40 4.59 59.77 -12.01
CA TYR A 40 5.67 60.67 -12.46
C TYR A 40 5.17 61.81 -13.35
N PHE A 41 4.27 61.52 -14.30
CA PHE A 41 3.69 62.55 -15.17
C PHE A 41 2.77 63.52 -14.41
N LYS A 42 2.02 63.01 -13.40
CA LYS A 42 1.19 63.84 -12.52
C LYS A 42 2.03 64.79 -11.65
N ALA A 43 3.23 64.35 -11.24
CA ALA A 43 4.20 65.18 -10.54
C ALA A 43 4.88 66.22 -11.47
N ALA A 44 4.95 65.96 -12.78
CA ALA A 44 5.50 66.85 -13.79
C ALA A 44 4.45 67.82 -14.42
N GLN A 45 3.26 67.96 -13.80
CA GLN A 45 2.14 68.80 -14.27
C GLN A 45 1.63 68.51 -15.71
N GLY A 46 1.98 67.37 -16.30
CA GLY A 46 1.49 66.97 -17.62
C GLY A 46 0.24 66.10 -17.55
N GLU A 47 -0.82 66.46 -18.28
CA GLU A 47 -2.00 65.60 -18.46
C GLU A 47 -1.80 64.63 -19.62
N LEU A 48 -1.79 63.32 -19.31
CA LEU A 48 -1.76 62.27 -20.32
C LEU A 48 -3.19 62.02 -20.84
N ASN A 49 -3.53 62.62 -21.98
CA ASN A 49 -4.73 62.26 -22.73
C ASN A 49 -4.46 61.00 -23.56
N PHE A 50 -4.80 59.85 -22.99
CA PHE A 50 -4.80 58.60 -23.75
C PHE A 50 -6.02 58.56 -24.65
N LYS A 51 -5.81 58.35 -25.96
CA LYS A 51 -6.89 58.05 -26.89
C LYS A 51 -7.54 56.73 -26.46
N GLU A 52 -8.84 56.75 -26.16
CA GLU A 52 -9.57 55.51 -25.86
C GLU A 52 -9.48 54.59 -27.08
N ALA A 53 -9.08 53.33 -26.84
CA ALA A 53 -8.92 52.36 -27.90
C ALA A 53 -10.26 52.12 -28.60
N SER A 54 -10.26 52.07 -29.93
CA SER A 54 -11.45 51.73 -30.71
C SER A 54 -11.94 50.33 -30.31
N LYS A 55 -13.27 50.11 -30.40
CA LYS A 55 -13.88 48.79 -30.18
C LYS A 55 -13.22 47.71 -31.07
N GLU A 56 -12.79 48.08 -32.26
CA GLU A 56 -12.08 47.18 -33.19
C GLU A 56 -10.69 46.79 -32.69
N ASP A 57 -9.94 47.73 -32.11
CA ASP A 57 -8.61 47.45 -31.56
C ASP A 57 -8.70 46.55 -30.33
N LEU A 58 -9.71 46.77 -29.48
CA LEU A 58 -10.00 45.91 -28.35
C LEU A 58 -10.35 44.47 -28.79
N LEU A 59 -11.11 44.31 -29.87
CA LEU A 59 -11.41 42.99 -30.44
C LEU A 59 -10.16 42.31 -30.98
N ARG A 60 -9.29 43.02 -31.73
CA ARG A 60 -8.01 42.47 -32.23
C ARG A 60 -7.11 42.01 -31.08
N ILE A 61 -7.01 42.81 -30.01
CA ILE A 61 -6.24 42.46 -28.81
C ILE A 61 -6.84 41.23 -28.13
N ARG A 62 -8.17 41.17 -27.96
CA ARG A 62 -8.86 40.04 -27.35
C ARG A 62 -8.59 38.74 -28.11
N VAL A 63 -8.68 38.74 -29.44
CA VAL A 63 -8.40 37.55 -30.26
C VAL A 63 -6.95 37.09 -30.11
N LYS A 64 -5.98 38.01 -30.11
CA LYS A 64 -4.56 37.69 -29.89
C LYS A 64 -4.32 37.07 -28.51
N ILE A 65 -4.94 37.62 -27.46
CA ILE A 65 -4.84 37.10 -26.08
C ILE A 65 -5.45 35.69 -26.00
N VAL A 66 -6.64 35.46 -26.57
CA VAL A 66 -7.29 34.15 -26.55
C VAL A 66 -6.46 33.10 -27.29
N LYS A 67 -5.91 33.43 -28.46
CA LYS A 67 -5.05 32.51 -29.22
C LYS A 67 -3.76 32.16 -28.47
N LYS A 68 -3.15 33.15 -27.81
CA LYS A 68 -1.96 32.93 -26.97
C LYS A 68 -2.26 32.06 -25.75
N ARG A 69 -3.34 32.36 -25.03
CA ARG A 69 -3.80 31.55 -23.88
C ARG A 69 -4.11 30.10 -24.25
N LYS A 70 -4.74 29.86 -25.40
CA LYS A 70 -4.99 28.49 -25.88
C LYS A 70 -3.69 27.71 -26.09
N LYS A 71 -2.66 28.34 -26.66
CA LYS A 71 -1.34 27.70 -26.85
C LYS A 71 -0.62 27.44 -25.52
N GLU A 72 -0.66 28.39 -24.60
CA GLU A 72 -0.08 28.26 -23.25
C GLU A 72 -0.80 27.16 -22.45
N ASN A 73 -2.13 27.15 -22.45
CA ASN A 73 -2.92 26.12 -21.77
C ASN A 73 -2.66 24.73 -22.36
N LEU A 74 -2.51 24.61 -23.68
CA LEU A 74 -2.19 23.34 -24.33
C LEU A 74 -0.82 22.83 -23.87
N ALA A 75 0.19 23.70 -23.80
CA ALA A 75 1.51 23.34 -23.28
C ALA A 75 1.44 22.90 -21.80
N ILE A 76 0.64 23.59 -20.98
CA ILE A 76 0.42 23.24 -19.57
C ILE A 76 -0.25 21.86 -19.46
N VAL A 77 -1.30 21.60 -20.24
CA VAL A 77 -2.00 20.30 -20.25
C VAL A 77 -1.05 19.17 -20.66
N ILE A 78 -0.24 19.37 -21.70
CA ILE A 78 0.77 18.38 -22.11
C ILE A 78 1.77 18.14 -20.98
N SER A 79 2.30 19.20 -20.36
CA SER A 79 3.24 19.04 -19.24
C SER A 79 2.61 18.30 -18.06
N ALA A 80 1.34 18.57 -17.75
CA ALA A 80 0.64 17.90 -16.67
C ALA A 80 0.43 16.41 -16.98
N LEU A 81 0.06 16.06 -18.22
CA LEU A 81 -0.08 14.67 -18.65
C LEU A 81 1.24 13.90 -18.55
N ILE A 82 2.37 14.51 -18.94
CA ILE A 82 3.69 13.90 -18.80
C ILE A 82 4.00 13.62 -17.33
N VAL A 83 3.78 14.61 -16.45
CA VAL A 83 4.02 14.47 -15.01
C VAL A 83 3.14 13.36 -14.41
N ILE A 84 1.85 13.34 -14.73
CA ILE A 84 0.92 12.30 -14.27
C ILE A 84 1.35 10.91 -14.78
N SER A 85 1.80 10.81 -16.03
CA SER A 85 2.29 9.55 -16.60
C SER A 85 3.53 9.03 -15.86
N ILE A 86 4.44 9.92 -15.47
CA ILE A 86 5.64 9.56 -14.70
C ILE A 86 5.23 9.08 -13.30
N PHE A 87 4.37 9.82 -12.61
CA PHE A 87 3.91 9.44 -11.26
C PHE A 87 3.13 8.13 -11.26
N SER A 88 2.25 7.91 -12.25
CA SER A 88 1.50 6.66 -12.39
C SER A 88 2.42 5.47 -12.66
N TYR A 89 3.45 5.63 -13.49
CA TYR A 89 4.47 4.59 -13.72
C TYR A 89 5.22 4.23 -12.42
N PHE A 90 5.67 5.22 -11.65
CA PHE A 90 6.33 4.96 -10.36
C PHE A 90 5.39 4.30 -9.34
N ALA A 91 4.12 4.73 -9.27
CA ALA A 91 3.13 4.11 -8.42
C ALA A 91 2.91 2.63 -8.79
N PHE A 92 2.84 2.31 -10.07
CA PHE A 92 2.72 0.94 -10.56
C PHE A 92 3.89 0.06 -10.09
N ILE A 93 5.13 0.51 -10.27
CA ILE A 93 6.34 -0.23 -9.83
C ILE A 93 6.32 -0.48 -8.31
N LEU A 94 5.89 0.50 -7.52
CA LEU A 94 5.83 0.37 -6.05
C LEU A 94 4.79 -0.68 -5.63
N VAL A 95 3.61 -0.65 -6.24
CA VAL A 95 2.53 -1.62 -5.96
C VAL A 95 2.97 -3.03 -6.34
N GLU A 96 3.59 -3.21 -7.50
CA GLU A 96 4.06 -4.52 -7.96
C GLU A 96 5.12 -5.11 -7.03
N LYS A 97 6.10 -4.30 -6.61
CA LYS A 97 7.12 -4.72 -5.63
C LYS A 97 6.53 -5.13 -4.29
N HIS A 98 5.53 -4.39 -3.79
CA HIS A 98 4.85 -4.72 -2.55
C HIS A 98 4.08 -6.05 -2.66
N ASN A 99 3.37 -6.26 -3.76
CA ASN A 99 2.64 -7.51 -4.03
C ASN A 99 3.59 -8.70 -4.14
N LEU A 100 4.73 -8.54 -4.81
CA LEU A 100 5.75 -9.59 -4.89
C LEU A 100 6.34 -9.92 -3.51
N SER A 101 6.65 -8.90 -2.71
CA SER A 101 7.20 -9.06 -1.36
C SER A 101 6.23 -9.78 -0.43
N SER A 102 4.95 -9.39 -0.43
CA SER A 102 3.92 -10.04 0.37
C SER A 102 3.68 -11.49 -0.03
N LYS A 103 3.65 -11.80 -1.34
CA LYS A 103 3.56 -13.18 -1.84
C LYS A 103 4.77 -14.02 -1.41
N ASN A 104 5.97 -13.47 -1.51
CA ASN A 104 7.19 -14.15 -1.06
C ASN A 104 7.20 -14.39 0.46
N LEU A 105 6.67 -13.45 1.24
CA LEU A 105 6.51 -13.61 2.68
C LEU A 105 5.53 -14.74 3.00
N GLN A 106 4.35 -14.75 2.38
CA GLN A 106 3.36 -15.82 2.53
C GLN A 106 3.93 -17.18 2.14
N LEU A 107 4.68 -17.26 1.04
CA LEU A 107 5.35 -18.50 0.62
C LEU A 107 6.39 -18.96 1.64
N ARG A 108 7.16 -18.03 2.21
CA ARG A 108 8.16 -18.34 3.23
C ARG A 108 7.51 -18.82 4.53
N GLU A 109 6.42 -18.19 4.95
CA GLU A 109 5.63 -18.63 6.10
C GLU A 109 5.01 -20.00 5.89
N PHE A 110 4.45 -20.24 4.70
CA PHE A 110 3.93 -21.55 4.32
C PHE A 110 5.02 -22.61 4.37
N ARG A 111 6.19 -22.38 3.78
CA ARG A 111 7.33 -23.32 3.86
C ARG A 111 7.77 -23.59 5.29
N LYS A 112 7.80 -22.57 6.15
CA LYS A 112 8.13 -22.77 7.57
C LYS A 112 7.12 -23.68 8.27
N LYS A 113 5.82 -23.47 7.99
CA LYS A 113 4.75 -24.34 8.51
C LYS A 113 4.88 -25.76 7.97
N GLU A 114 5.16 -25.91 6.68
CA GLU A 114 5.37 -27.21 6.03
C GLU A 114 6.56 -27.98 6.62
N ILE A 115 7.71 -27.34 6.80
CA ILE A 115 8.89 -27.96 7.44
C ILE A 115 8.55 -28.41 8.87
N LYS A 116 7.90 -27.55 9.66
CA LYS A 116 7.49 -27.90 11.03
C LYS A 116 6.49 -29.07 11.03
N PHE A 117 5.53 -29.05 10.11
CA PHE A 117 4.55 -30.12 9.96
C PHE A 117 5.17 -31.47 9.62
N LEU A 118 6.11 -31.49 8.66
CA LEU A 118 6.81 -32.71 8.28
C LEU A 118 7.65 -33.26 9.43
N ALA A 119 8.39 -32.41 10.15
CA ALA A 119 9.15 -32.84 11.32
C ALA A 119 8.26 -33.48 12.40
N LEU A 120 7.10 -32.88 12.69
CA LEU A 120 6.14 -33.44 13.63
C LEU A 120 5.56 -34.78 13.15
N ILE A 121 5.31 -34.94 11.85
CA ILE A 121 4.88 -36.22 11.29
C ILE A 121 5.98 -37.27 11.46
N ASP A 122 7.23 -36.94 11.15
CA ASP A 122 8.36 -37.86 11.26
C ASP A 122 8.55 -38.33 12.71
N ASP A 123 8.49 -37.41 13.68
CA ASP A 123 8.54 -37.74 15.10
C ASP A 123 7.35 -38.64 15.50
N GLY A 124 6.13 -38.28 15.09
CA GLY A 124 4.92 -39.05 15.38
C GLY A 124 4.97 -40.47 14.81
N ASP A 125 5.51 -40.62 13.60
CA ASP A 125 5.74 -41.90 12.92
C ASP A 125 6.79 -42.75 13.63
N GLU A 126 7.87 -42.13 14.13
CA GLU A 126 8.90 -42.82 14.90
C GLU A 126 8.33 -43.40 16.19
N TRP A 127 7.54 -42.61 16.94
CA TRP A 127 6.88 -43.08 18.15
C TRP A 127 5.81 -44.13 17.88
N PHE A 128 5.07 -43.99 16.77
CA PHE A 128 4.11 -44.98 16.32
C PHE A 128 4.78 -46.34 16.11
N LYS A 129 5.90 -46.37 15.36
CA LYS A 129 6.66 -47.61 15.11
C LYS A 129 7.15 -48.30 16.38
N LYS A 130 7.44 -47.53 17.43
CA LYS A 130 7.87 -48.02 18.75
C LYS A 130 6.70 -48.49 19.65
N GLY A 131 5.46 -48.43 19.17
CA GLY A 131 4.26 -48.75 19.96
C GLY A 131 3.94 -47.73 21.05
N LYS A 132 4.52 -46.52 20.99
CA LYS A 132 4.31 -45.46 21.99
C LYS A 132 3.17 -44.54 21.54
N TRP A 133 1.96 -45.07 21.55
CA TRP A 133 0.76 -44.43 20.99
C TRP A 133 0.49 -43.03 21.55
N GLN A 134 0.62 -42.83 22.88
CA GLN A 134 0.39 -41.53 23.51
C GLN A 134 1.33 -40.43 22.98
N HIS A 135 2.60 -40.78 22.74
CA HIS A 135 3.58 -39.82 22.20
C HIS A 135 3.28 -39.53 20.73
N SER A 136 2.97 -40.57 19.95
CA SER A 136 2.57 -40.42 18.55
C SER A 136 1.33 -39.51 18.39
N ILE A 137 0.31 -39.69 19.24
CA ILE A 137 -0.88 -38.83 19.30
C ILE A 137 -0.48 -37.37 19.54
N TYR A 138 0.37 -37.09 20.52
CA TYR A 138 0.81 -35.73 20.83
C TYR A 138 1.43 -35.04 19.59
N PHE A 139 2.36 -35.71 18.90
CA PHE A 139 2.99 -35.14 17.71
C PHE A 139 1.98 -34.95 16.56
N TYR A 140 1.06 -35.88 16.37
CA TYR A 140 0.04 -35.75 15.34
C TYR A 140 -1.01 -34.67 15.64
N GLU A 141 -1.37 -34.46 16.90
CA GLU A 141 -2.21 -33.34 17.32
C GLU A 141 -1.53 -32.00 17.03
N GLU A 142 -0.25 -31.86 17.38
CA GLU A 142 0.54 -30.66 17.05
C GLU A 142 0.61 -30.41 15.53
N ALA A 143 0.78 -31.47 14.74
CA ALA A 143 0.77 -31.38 13.28
C ALA A 143 -0.62 -31.00 12.74
N LYS A 144 -1.70 -31.53 13.32
CA LYS A 144 -3.09 -31.18 12.98
C LYS A 144 -3.39 -29.71 13.26
N VAL A 145 -2.82 -29.11 14.30
CA VAL A 145 -2.95 -27.66 14.56
C VAL A 145 -2.40 -26.83 13.39
N ILE A 146 -1.35 -27.29 12.70
CA ILE A 146 -0.76 -26.58 11.56
C ILE A 146 -1.65 -26.71 10.31
N PHE A 147 -2.11 -27.93 9.99
CA PHE A 147 -2.97 -28.21 8.83
C PHE A 147 -4.21 -29.02 9.24
N PRO A 148 -5.25 -28.39 9.81
CA PRO A 148 -6.38 -29.10 10.43
C PRO A 148 -7.24 -29.89 9.45
N LYS A 149 -7.27 -29.46 8.18
CA LYS A 149 -8.04 -30.08 7.10
C LYS A 149 -7.20 -31.01 6.22
N ASN A 150 -5.97 -31.32 6.60
CA ASN A 150 -5.17 -32.30 5.86
C ASN A 150 -5.66 -33.72 6.21
N TYR A 151 -5.97 -34.52 5.19
CA TYR A 151 -6.48 -35.88 5.37
C TYR A 151 -5.44 -36.78 6.03
N ASP A 152 -4.19 -36.75 5.53
CA ASP A 152 -3.13 -37.67 5.95
C ASP A 152 -2.85 -37.58 7.46
N ILE A 153 -2.80 -36.36 8.01
CA ILE A 153 -2.56 -36.21 9.46
C ILE A 153 -3.75 -36.66 10.30
N ASN A 154 -4.98 -36.38 9.86
CA ASN A 154 -6.15 -36.85 10.57
C ASN A 154 -6.28 -38.37 10.50
N TYR A 155 -5.94 -38.98 9.35
CA TYR A 155 -5.90 -40.42 9.14
C TYR A 155 -4.83 -41.09 10.01
N ARG A 156 -3.63 -40.50 10.12
CA ARG A 156 -2.59 -40.99 11.04
C ARG A 156 -3.06 -40.93 12.49
N LEU A 157 -3.66 -39.81 12.89
CA LEU A 157 -4.14 -39.60 14.25
C LEU A 157 -5.23 -40.61 14.65
N ILE A 158 -6.26 -40.77 13.83
CA ILE A 158 -7.32 -41.73 14.09
C ILE A 158 -6.81 -43.17 14.10
N ARG A 159 -5.89 -43.51 13.19
CA ARG A 159 -5.25 -44.81 13.19
C ARG A 159 -4.52 -45.04 14.51
N THR A 160 -3.76 -44.07 15.01
CA THR A 160 -3.09 -44.19 16.32
C THR A 160 -4.05 -44.36 17.48
N TYR A 161 -5.16 -43.61 17.52
CA TYR A 161 -6.18 -43.83 18.55
C TYR A 161 -6.80 -45.23 18.45
N SER A 162 -7.04 -45.73 17.24
CA SER A 162 -7.59 -47.07 17.02
C SER A 162 -6.65 -48.16 17.52
N PHE A 163 -5.35 -48.05 17.21
CA PHE A 163 -4.32 -48.93 17.77
C PHE A 163 -4.22 -48.83 19.29
N GLN A 164 -4.33 -47.63 19.86
CA GLN A 164 -4.31 -47.47 21.31
C GLN A 164 -5.55 -48.09 21.97
N CYS A 165 -6.72 -47.96 21.36
CA CYS A 165 -7.95 -48.59 21.82
C CYS A 165 -7.82 -50.11 21.80
N GLU A 166 -7.37 -50.70 20.69
CA GLU A 166 -7.22 -52.15 20.54
C GLU A 166 -6.24 -52.75 21.57
N ASN A 167 -5.12 -52.06 21.83
CA ASN A 167 -4.06 -52.59 22.68
C ASN A 167 -4.17 -52.21 24.16
N GLN A 168 -4.82 -51.08 24.47
CA GLN A 168 -4.84 -50.49 25.83
C GLN A 168 -6.23 -50.13 26.33
N TYR A 169 -7.29 -50.32 25.52
CA TYR A 169 -8.67 -49.92 25.82
C TYR A 169 -8.80 -48.44 26.20
N LYS A 170 -7.97 -47.58 25.62
CA LYS A 170 -7.96 -46.12 25.84
C LYS A 170 -8.34 -45.37 24.57
N ASN A 171 -9.00 -44.23 24.73
CA ASN A 171 -9.36 -43.31 23.64
C ASN A 171 -10.24 -43.93 22.54
N CYS A 172 -10.95 -45.02 22.84
CA CYS A 172 -11.83 -45.72 21.91
C CYS A 172 -12.97 -44.81 21.39
N HIS A 173 -13.66 -44.14 22.31
CA HIS A 173 -14.69 -43.17 21.98
C HIS A 173 -14.16 -42.03 21.10
N THR A 174 -13.00 -41.47 21.45
CA THR A 174 -12.33 -40.41 20.67
C THR A 174 -11.97 -40.89 19.26
N ALA A 175 -11.51 -42.14 19.11
CA ALA A 175 -11.25 -42.76 17.82
C ALA A 175 -12.53 -42.83 16.97
N LYS A 176 -13.64 -43.25 17.58
CA LYS A 176 -14.96 -43.32 16.91
C LYS A 176 -15.44 -41.94 16.46
N GLU A 177 -15.48 -40.96 17.36
CA GLU A 177 -15.94 -39.61 17.04
C GLU A 177 -15.11 -38.98 15.91
N LEU A 178 -13.79 -39.16 15.96
CA LEU A 178 -12.90 -38.68 14.91
C LEU A 178 -13.18 -39.43 13.58
N LEU A 179 -13.51 -40.72 13.63
CA LEU A 179 -13.86 -41.51 12.44
C LEU A 179 -15.11 -40.98 11.76
N ASP A 180 -16.16 -40.77 12.54
CA ASP A 180 -17.44 -40.27 12.07
C ASP A 180 -17.26 -38.88 11.45
N GLN A 181 -16.47 -38.01 12.07
CA GLN A 181 -16.12 -36.72 11.49
C GLN A 181 -15.36 -36.85 10.16
N LEU A 182 -14.44 -37.80 10.05
CA LEU A 182 -13.67 -37.99 8.81
C LEU A 182 -14.52 -38.54 7.65
N PHE A 183 -15.52 -39.37 7.93
CA PHE A 183 -16.49 -39.78 6.90
C PHE A 183 -17.27 -38.59 6.35
N LEU A 184 -17.59 -37.60 7.19
CA LEU A 184 -18.29 -36.38 6.75
C LEU A 184 -17.38 -35.43 5.97
N ILE A 185 -16.14 -35.25 6.41
CA ILE A 185 -15.19 -34.30 5.80
C ILE A 185 -14.56 -34.86 4.52
N PHE A 186 -14.32 -36.17 4.46
CA PHE A 186 -13.63 -36.85 3.35
C PHE A 186 -14.43 -38.04 2.81
N PRO A 187 -15.62 -37.81 2.22
CA PRO A 187 -16.48 -38.89 1.73
C PRO A 187 -15.82 -39.72 0.62
N ASN A 188 -14.89 -39.15 -0.14
CA ASN A 188 -14.12 -39.86 -1.17
C ASN A 188 -13.11 -40.87 -0.61
N LYS A 189 -12.85 -40.87 0.70
CA LYS A 189 -11.91 -41.75 1.40
C LYS A 189 -12.60 -42.87 2.18
N GLU A 190 -13.89 -43.08 1.95
CA GLU A 190 -14.73 -44.05 2.67
C GLU A 190 -14.14 -45.45 2.76
N LYS A 191 -13.49 -45.95 1.68
CA LYS A 191 -12.87 -47.28 1.67
C LYS A 191 -11.76 -47.41 2.72
N GLU A 192 -10.84 -46.44 2.78
CA GLU A 192 -9.72 -46.43 3.73
C GLU A 192 -10.24 -46.27 5.17
N LEU A 193 -11.21 -45.38 5.38
CA LEU A 193 -11.81 -45.16 6.71
C LEU A 193 -12.60 -46.38 7.20
N SER A 194 -13.22 -47.14 6.29
CA SER A 194 -13.92 -48.38 6.63
C SER A 194 -12.99 -49.47 7.16
N GLU A 195 -11.70 -49.46 6.79
CA GLU A 195 -10.72 -50.39 7.36
C GLU A 195 -10.48 -50.08 8.84
N ILE A 196 -10.37 -48.80 9.20
CA ILE A 196 -10.24 -48.36 10.59
C ILE A 196 -11.51 -48.67 11.39
N LYS A 197 -12.69 -48.50 10.78
CA LYS A 197 -13.98 -48.86 11.41
C LYS A 197 -14.01 -50.31 11.88
N LYS A 198 -13.45 -51.23 11.09
CA LYS A 198 -13.34 -52.65 11.44
C LYS A 198 -12.40 -52.94 12.62
N GLN A 199 -11.53 -52.00 12.99
CA GLN A 199 -10.66 -52.14 14.17
C GLN A 199 -11.36 -51.67 15.45
N LEU A 200 -12.42 -50.86 15.32
CA LEU A 200 -13.18 -50.28 16.44
C LEU A 200 -14.48 -51.07 16.73
N ILE A 201 -14.46 -52.40 16.60
CA ILE A 201 -15.65 -53.27 16.72
C ILE A 201 -16.38 -53.08 18.06
N TYR A 202 -15.67 -52.78 19.14
CA TYR A 202 -16.28 -52.62 20.45
C TYR A 202 -17.04 -51.30 20.65
N GLU A 203 -16.91 -50.36 19.73
CA GLU A 203 -17.54 -49.04 19.78
C GLU A 203 -18.66 -48.87 18.72
N TYR A 204 -18.79 -49.81 17.79
CA TYR A 204 -19.80 -49.83 16.71
C TYR A 204 -20.67 -51.08 16.77
#